data_AF-A0A1I1AH10-F1
#
_entry.id   AF-A0A1I1AH10-F1
#
_cell.length_a   1.000
_cell.length_b   1.000
_cell.length_c   1.000
_cell.angle_alpha   90.00
_cell.angle_beta   90.00
_cell.angle_gamma   90.00
#
_symmetry.space_group_name_H-M   'P 1'
#
loop_
_entity.id
_entity.type
_entity.pdbx_description
1 polymer ?
#
loop_
_entity_poly.entity_id
_entity_poly.type
_entity_poly.pdbx_seq_one_letter_code
_entity_poly.pdbx_strand_id
1 'polypeptide(L)'
;MRKKIMLIVIILCLIPITVFFIAGISTKNKAISSNDNNVASEVTTNDKDTEEPKPIEVKDTNTSSEKKNNYNSPSTKTKENSKENTSKKNNEKPKTPSTNKSGQYNSKSLGFTIDFPESWKGHYEVVEGTDFLRVSFKPSKKPLTHEGEGVLFIILKKTPDLNEAAYDTVGSVKHFEAKGTTYLIGGPLDFSMEENHPEVKKYMEMMKERPNVLKTIKAIK
;
A
#
# COMPACT_ATOMS: atom_id res chain seq x y z
N MET A 1 -25.85 22.04 -52.81
CA MET A 1 -25.69 20.56 -52.85
C MET A 1 -26.28 19.98 -51.58
N ARG A 2 -27.31 19.13 -51.72
CA ARG A 2 -28.12 18.54 -50.64
C ARG A 2 -27.70 17.08 -50.42
N LYS A 3 -27.29 16.69 -49.21
CA LYS A 3 -27.33 15.30 -48.70
C LYS A 3 -27.57 15.33 -47.18
N LYS A 4 -28.84 15.22 -46.74
CA LYS A 4 -29.42 14.04 -46.03
C LYS A 4 -28.70 13.78 -44.69
N ILE A 5 -29.12 14.32 -43.54
CA ILE A 5 -30.26 13.89 -42.69
C ILE A 5 -30.63 12.41 -42.94
N MET A 6 -30.13 11.53 -42.07
CA MET A 6 -30.76 10.23 -41.81
C MET A 6 -30.84 10.02 -40.31
N LEU A 7 -32.00 10.41 -39.81
CA LEU A 7 -32.65 9.94 -38.59
C LEU A 7 -33.12 8.50 -38.85
N ILE A 8 -32.85 7.56 -37.94
CA ILE A 8 -33.63 6.32 -37.65
C ILE A 8 -32.83 5.55 -36.57
N VAL A 9 -33.25 5.52 -35.29
CA VAL A 9 -34.44 4.87 -34.68
C VAL A 9 -34.06 3.49 -34.12
N ILE A 10 -34.22 3.36 -32.80
CA ILE A 10 -34.48 2.14 -32.01
C ILE A 10 -33.32 1.13 -31.90
N ILE A 11 -32.75 1.02 -30.70
CA ILE A 11 -32.71 -0.24 -29.92
C ILE A 11 -32.91 0.14 -28.44
N LEU A 12 -34.19 0.19 -28.09
CA LEU A 12 -34.71 -0.01 -26.75
C LEU A 12 -34.61 -1.53 -26.51
N CYS A 13 -33.47 -2.02 -26.02
CA CYS A 13 -33.38 -3.38 -25.48
C CYS A 13 -33.51 -3.29 -23.96
N LEU A 14 -34.78 -3.36 -23.55
CA LEU A 14 -35.23 -3.91 -22.28
C LEU A 14 -34.45 -5.18 -21.94
N ILE A 15 -33.70 -5.17 -20.85
CA ILE A 15 -33.28 -6.39 -20.16
C ILE A 15 -33.63 -6.24 -18.68
N PRO A 16 -34.31 -7.25 -18.10
CA PRO A 16 -35.18 -7.10 -16.94
C PRO A 16 -34.46 -6.90 -15.60
N ILE A 17 -35.13 -6.14 -14.75
CA ILE A 17 -34.90 -6.03 -13.30
C ILE A 17 -35.13 -7.42 -12.68
N THR A 18 -34.06 -8.13 -12.36
CA THR A 18 -34.11 -9.30 -11.49
C THR A 18 -34.08 -8.83 -10.04
N VAL A 19 -35.27 -8.76 -9.45
CA VAL A 19 -35.47 -8.61 -8.01
C VAL A 19 -35.01 -9.92 -7.34
N PHE A 20 -33.82 -9.93 -6.75
CA PHE A 20 -33.45 -10.96 -5.78
C PHE A 20 -33.95 -10.56 -4.39
N PHE A 21 -35.14 -11.08 -4.06
CA PHE A 21 -35.54 -11.31 -2.67
C PHE A 21 -34.58 -12.35 -2.07
N ILE A 22 -33.70 -11.94 -1.16
CA ILE A 22 -33.09 -12.87 -0.21
C ILE A 22 -33.73 -12.61 1.15
N ALA A 23 -34.61 -13.55 1.50
CA ALA A 23 -35.25 -13.68 2.79
C ALA A 23 -34.21 -13.80 3.91
N GLY A 24 -34.54 -13.17 5.04
CA GLY A 24 -33.73 -13.18 6.24
C GLY A 24 -33.53 -14.58 6.82
N ILE A 25 -32.31 -14.81 7.30
CA ILE A 25 -32.02 -15.91 8.22
C ILE A 25 -31.74 -15.27 9.58
N SER A 26 -32.71 -15.48 10.46
CA SER A 26 -32.65 -15.20 11.89
C SER A 26 -31.68 -16.17 12.56
N THR A 27 -30.61 -15.67 13.16
CA THR A 27 -29.81 -16.41 14.15
C THR A 27 -29.93 -15.74 15.51
N LYS A 28 -30.73 -16.36 16.38
CA LYS A 28 -30.74 -16.11 17.82
C LYS A 28 -29.47 -16.71 18.40
N ASN A 29 -28.51 -15.87 18.80
CA ASN A 29 -27.38 -16.34 19.61
C ASN A 29 -27.71 -16.26 21.10
N LYS A 30 -27.73 -17.46 21.66
CA LYS A 30 -27.73 -17.89 23.05
C LYS A 30 -26.75 -17.08 23.91
N ALA A 31 -27.27 -16.45 24.96
CA ALA A 31 -26.46 -15.88 26.03
C ALA A 31 -25.71 -17.00 26.75
N ILE A 32 -24.38 -16.93 26.72
CA ILE A 32 -23.49 -17.75 27.55
C ILE A 32 -23.21 -16.94 28.81
N SER A 33 -23.75 -17.45 29.92
CA SER A 33 -23.41 -17.04 31.28
C SER A 33 -21.93 -17.36 31.54
N SER A 34 -21.16 -16.33 31.89
CA SER A 34 -19.79 -16.47 32.38
C SER A 34 -19.81 -16.25 33.89
N ASN A 35 -19.37 -17.28 34.60
CA ASN A 35 -19.30 -17.40 36.04
C ASN A 35 -17.99 -16.77 36.52
N ASP A 36 -18.05 -15.68 37.27
CA ASP A 36 -16.90 -15.03 37.89
C ASP A 36 -16.50 -15.78 39.17
N ASN A 37 -15.43 -16.56 39.10
CA ASN A 37 -14.72 -17.03 40.28
C ASN A 37 -13.62 -16.04 40.64
N ASN A 38 -13.92 -15.24 41.66
CA ASN A 38 -13.02 -14.36 42.38
C ASN A 38 -12.13 -15.22 43.28
N VAL A 39 -10.82 -15.28 43.00
CA VAL A 39 -9.81 -15.80 43.93
C VAL A 39 -8.82 -14.69 44.20
N ALA A 40 -8.96 -14.13 45.40
CA ALA A 40 -7.98 -13.28 46.04
C ALA A 40 -6.68 -14.05 46.30
N SER A 41 -5.54 -13.39 46.09
CA SER A 41 -4.32 -13.72 46.80
C SER A 41 -3.60 -12.42 47.14
N GLU A 42 -3.62 -12.13 48.44
CA GLU A 42 -2.72 -11.21 49.11
C GLU A 42 -1.28 -11.68 48.92
N VAL A 43 -0.38 -10.77 48.57
CA VAL A 43 1.01 -10.83 49.06
C VAL A 43 1.44 -9.41 49.42
N THR A 44 1.65 -9.23 50.72
CA THR A 44 2.16 -8.00 51.35
C THR A 44 3.62 -8.23 51.74
N THR A 45 4.48 -7.30 51.29
CA THR A 45 5.75 -6.78 51.89
C THR A 45 6.90 -7.74 52.23
N ASN A 46 8.11 -7.43 51.73
CA ASN A 46 9.14 -6.75 52.54
C ASN A 46 10.41 -6.37 51.74
N ASP A 47 10.86 -5.15 52.02
CA ASP A 47 12.23 -4.63 52.20
C ASP A 47 13.41 -5.00 51.28
N LYS A 48 13.93 -3.94 50.64
CA LYS A 48 15.25 -3.34 50.92
C LYS A 48 16.44 -4.30 51.01
N ASP A 49 17.24 -4.37 49.95
CA ASP A 49 18.67 -4.07 50.12
C ASP A 49 19.35 -3.59 48.84
N THR A 50 20.37 -2.76 49.08
CA THR A 50 21.19 -2.05 48.11
C THR A 50 22.40 -2.90 47.77
N GLU A 51 22.65 -3.19 46.49
CA GLU A 51 24.01 -3.51 46.05
C GLU A 51 24.27 -3.08 44.59
N GLU A 52 25.40 -2.40 44.44
CA GLU A 52 25.96 -1.78 43.25
C GLU A 52 26.69 -2.84 42.39
N PRO A 53 26.38 -3.01 41.09
CA PRO A 53 27.16 -3.91 40.25
C PRO A 53 28.41 -3.22 39.70
N LYS A 54 29.58 -3.69 40.15
CA LYS A 54 30.90 -3.43 39.54
C LYS A 54 31.00 -4.02 38.12
N PRO A 55 31.83 -3.41 37.25
CA PRO A 55 31.90 -3.75 35.83
C PRO A 55 32.63 -5.08 35.58
N ILE A 56 32.04 -5.93 34.74
CA ILE A 56 32.67 -7.14 34.22
C ILE A 56 33.44 -6.77 32.95
N GLU A 57 34.75 -7.01 33.02
CA GLU A 57 35.75 -6.90 31.97
C GLU A 57 35.51 -8.00 30.90
N VAL A 58 35.03 -7.62 29.71
CA VAL A 58 34.91 -8.55 28.57
C VAL A 58 36.20 -8.48 27.77
N LYS A 59 36.99 -9.55 27.90
CA LYS A 59 38.23 -9.79 27.18
C LYS A 59 37.93 -10.29 25.77
N ASP A 60 38.39 -9.54 24.78
CA ASP A 60 38.42 -9.93 23.37
C ASP A 60 39.08 -11.30 23.18
N THR A 61 38.41 -12.20 22.47
CA THR A 61 39.08 -13.35 21.86
C THR A 61 38.58 -13.53 20.43
N ASN A 62 39.40 -13.06 19.50
CA ASN A 62 39.39 -13.42 18.08
C ASN A 62 39.27 -14.94 17.92
N THR A 63 38.28 -15.41 17.16
CA THR A 63 38.34 -16.72 16.52
C THR A 63 38.06 -16.54 15.03
N SER A 64 39.16 -16.51 14.29
CA SER A 64 39.22 -16.71 12.84
C SER A 64 38.67 -18.10 12.51
N SER A 65 37.68 -18.15 11.62
CA SER A 65 37.39 -19.35 10.84
C SER A 65 37.08 -18.96 9.40
N GLU A 66 38.13 -19.00 8.57
CA GLU A 66 38.00 -19.11 7.13
C GLU A 66 37.20 -20.38 6.79
N LYS A 67 36.05 -20.20 6.14
CA LYS A 67 35.49 -21.22 5.25
C LYS A 67 35.23 -20.60 3.89
N LYS A 68 36.21 -20.76 3.00
CA LYS A 68 36.09 -20.57 1.56
C LYS A 68 35.15 -21.65 1.01
N ASN A 69 33.91 -21.29 0.71
CA ASN A 69 33.06 -22.09 -0.19
C ASN A 69 33.14 -21.50 -1.59
N ASN A 70 33.97 -22.14 -2.40
CA ASN A 70 34.15 -21.89 -3.82
C ASN A 70 33.00 -22.56 -4.59
N TYR A 71 31.97 -21.80 -4.93
CA TYR A 71 30.94 -22.25 -5.88
C TYR A 71 31.33 -21.80 -7.29
N ASN A 72 31.93 -22.73 -8.04
CA ASN A 72 32.02 -22.67 -9.49
C ASN A 72 30.60 -22.77 -10.06
N SER A 73 30.07 -21.66 -10.59
CA SER A 73 28.83 -21.64 -11.38
C SER A 73 29.18 -21.65 -12.87
N PRO A 74 28.73 -22.64 -13.66
CA PRO A 74 29.00 -22.70 -15.09
C PRO A 74 28.21 -21.60 -15.83
N SER A 75 28.91 -20.68 -16.48
CA SER A 75 28.30 -19.71 -17.39
C SER A 75 27.91 -20.40 -18.70
N THR A 76 26.63 -20.69 -18.89
CA THR A 76 26.06 -21.03 -20.19
C THR A 76 25.73 -19.74 -20.93
N LYS A 77 26.62 -19.33 -21.84
CA LYS A 77 26.34 -18.32 -22.86
C LYS A 77 25.38 -18.92 -23.89
N THR A 78 24.09 -18.61 -23.76
CA THR A 78 23.13 -18.77 -24.87
C THR A 78 22.93 -17.40 -25.52
N LYS A 79 23.46 -17.25 -26.73
CA LYS A 79 23.10 -16.16 -27.64
C LYS A 79 21.73 -16.47 -28.21
N GLU A 80 20.72 -15.74 -27.75
CA GLU A 80 19.41 -15.75 -28.40
C GLU A 80 19.17 -14.39 -29.06
N ASN A 81 19.24 -14.39 -30.39
CA ASN A 81 18.75 -13.32 -31.25
C ASN A 81 17.22 -13.26 -31.07
N SER A 82 16.72 -12.20 -30.44
CA SER A 82 15.28 -11.87 -30.53
C SER A 82 15.10 -10.56 -31.26
N LYS A 83 14.37 -10.65 -32.36
CA LYS A 83 14.00 -9.55 -33.25
C LYS A 83 13.12 -8.55 -32.51
N GLU A 84 13.57 -7.31 -32.56
CA GLU A 84 12.85 -6.10 -32.28
C GLU A 84 11.52 -6.05 -33.05
N ASN A 85 10.40 -6.16 -32.34
CA ASN A 85 9.08 -5.78 -32.83
C ASN A 85 8.60 -4.61 -31.99
N THR A 86 8.86 -3.40 -32.50
CA THR A 86 8.46 -2.13 -31.93
C THR A 86 6.94 -1.96 -32.08
N SER A 87 6.17 -2.40 -31.08
CA SER A 87 4.75 -2.05 -30.98
C SER A 87 4.62 -0.68 -30.32
N LYS A 88 4.21 0.32 -31.11
CA LYS A 88 3.82 1.66 -30.65
C LYS A 88 2.61 1.53 -29.71
N LYS A 89 2.87 1.50 -28.40
CA LYS A 89 1.83 1.70 -27.38
C LYS A 89 1.58 3.21 -27.26
N ASN A 90 0.36 3.64 -27.60
CA ASN A 90 -0.10 5.00 -27.41
C ASN A 90 0.02 5.39 -25.93
N ASN A 91 0.94 6.32 -25.64
CA ASN A 91 1.06 6.96 -24.35
C ASN A 91 -0.11 7.95 -24.16
N GLU A 92 -1.24 7.46 -23.65
CA GLU A 92 -2.17 8.34 -22.95
C GLU A 92 -1.48 8.82 -21.68
N LYS A 93 -1.08 10.10 -21.70
CA LYS A 93 -0.47 10.79 -20.57
C LYS A 93 -1.45 10.73 -19.39
N PRO A 94 -1.09 10.12 -18.25
CA PRO A 94 -1.97 10.07 -17.09
C PRO A 94 -2.32 11.50 -16.66
N LYS A 95 -3.62 11.80 -16.61
CA LYS A 95 -4.14 13.09 -16.15
C LYS A 95 -3.81 13.23 -14.67
N THR A 96 -2.83 14.07 -14.35
CA THR A 96 -2.54 14.48 -12.97
C THR A 96 -3.72 15.32 -12.47
N PRO A 97 -4.50 14.87 -11.48
CA PRO A 97 -5.59 15.68 -10.96
C PRO A 97 -5.04 16.82 -10.09
N SER A 98 -5.63 18.01 -10.25
CA SER A 98 -5.16 19.22 -9.57
C SER A 98 -5.49 19.21 -8.08
N THR A 99 -4.46 19.35 -7.24
CA THR A 99 -4.56 19.48 -5.79
C THR A 99 -5.26 20.81 -5.43
N ASN A 100 -6.45 20.75 -4.83
CA ASN A 100 -7.13 21.93 -4.29
C ASN A 100 -6.49 22.36 -2.96
N LYS A 101 -6.81 23.57 -2.49
CA LYS A 101 -6.10 24.41 -1.50
C LYS A 101 -5.91 23.89 -0.04
N SER A 102 -6.02 22.59 0.18
CA SER A 102 -5.60 21.90 1.41
C SER A 102 -5.19 20.50 0.98
N GLY A 103 -4.18 19.89 1.62
CA GLY A 103 -3.67 18.54 1.33
C GLY A 103 -4.73 17.45 1.42
N GLN A 104 -5.68 17.44 0.50
CA GLN A 104 -6.73 16.46 0.32
C GLN A 104 -6.77 16.14 -1.16
N TYR A 105 -6.73 14.85 -1.46
CA TYR A 105 -6.85 14.30 -2.79
C TYR A 105 -8.21 13.63 -2.92
N ASN A 106 -8.92 13.94 -4.00
CA ASN A 106 -10.27 13.45 -4.27
C ASN A 106 -10.25 12.53 -5.50
N SER A 107 -10.29 11.23 -5.26
CA SER A 107 -10.44 10.23 -6.32
C SER A 107 -11.91 10.03 -6.63
N LYS A 108 -12.43 10.82 -7.58
CA LYS A 108 -13.83 10.67 -8.03
C LYS A 108 -14.06 9.31 -8.70
N SER A 109 -13.05 8.80 -9.42
CA SER A 109 -13.14 7.54 -10.16
C SER A 109 -13.21 6.36 -9.18
N LEU A 110 -12.32 6.32 -8.19
CA LEU A 110 -12.25 5.25 -7.18
C LEU A 110 -13.19 5.47 -5.98
N GLY A 111 -13.79 6.66 -5.87
CA GLY A 111 -14.85 6.93 -4.90
C GLY A 111 -14.39 7.19 -3.47
N PHE A 112 -13.18 7.71 -3.27
CA PHE A 112 -12.68 8.06 -1.95
C PHE A 112 -11.87 9.36 -1.95
N THR A 113 -11.71 9.94 -0.76
CA THR A 113 -10.77 11.04 -0.48
C THR A 113 -9.67 10.57 0.45
N ILE A 114 -8.50 11.19 0.37
CA ILE A 114 -7.36 10.98 1.28
C ILE A 114 -6.69 12.31 1.59
N ASP A 115 -6.32 12.53 2.84
CA ASP A 115 -5.65 13.75 3.29
C ASP A 115 -4.13 13.49 3.44
N PHE A 116 -3.35 14.35 2.80
CA PHE A 116 -1.89 14.42 2.90
C PHE A 116 -1.48 15.58 3.83
N PRO A 117 -0.53 15.36 4.75
CA PRO A 117 -0.05 16.43 5.62
C PRO A 117 0.70 17.49 4.82
N GLU A 118 0.68 18.73 5.31
CA GLU A 118 1.42 19.84 4.69
C GLU A 118 2.93 19.54 4.61
N SER A 119 3.46 18.72 5.53
CA SER A 119 4.86 18.24 5.54
C SER A 119 5.26 17.46 4.29
N TRP A 120 4.29 16.93 3.53
CA TRP A 120 4.53 16.19 2.28
C TRP A 120 4.50 17.09 1.05
N LYS A 121 4.00 18.33 1.14
CA LYS A 121 3.81 19.20 -0.01
C LYS A 121 5.09 19.37 -0.84
N GLY A 122 5.00 19.05 -2.13
CA GLY A 122 6.14 19.09 -3.05
C GLY A 122 7.05 17.87 -3.02
N HIS A 123 6.84 16.93 -2.09
CA HIS A 123 7.66 15.73 -1.90
C HIS A 123 6.96 14.42 -2.29
N TYR A 124 5.76 14.49 -2.87
CA TYR A 124 5.05 13.30 -3.35
C TYR A 124 4.41 13.54 -4.72
N GLU A 125 4.13 12.42 -5.38
CA GLU A 125 3.33 12.33 -6.58
C GLU A 125 2.23 11.30 -6.38
N VAL A 126 1.05 11.59 -6.93
CA VAL A 126 -0.08 10.65 -6.98
C VAL A 126 -0.32 10.27 -8.43
N VAL A 127 -0.29 8.97 -8.70
CA VAL A 127 -0.64 8.39 -9.99
C VAL A 127 -1.91 7.58 -9.81
N GLU A 128 -2.98 7.98 -10.48
CA GLU A 128 -4.27 7.29 -10.47
C GLU A 128 -4.50 6.62 -11.82
N GLY A 129 -4.87 5.34 -11.77
CA GLY A 129 -5.40 4.57 -12.89
C GLY A 129 -6.83 4.11 -12.60
N THR A 130 -7.40 3.33 -13.52
CA THR A 130 -8.79 2.84 -13.41
C THR A 130 -9.02 1.99 -12.16
N ASP A 131 -8.04 1.18 -11.79
CA ASP A 131 -8.15 0.19 -10.71
C ASP A 131 -7.14 0.43 -9.59
N PHE A 132 -6.40 1.54 -9.61
CA PHE A 132 -5.37 1.81 -8.62
C PHE A 132 -5.12 3.29 -8.36
N LEU A 133 -4.57 3.58 -7.19
CA LEU A 133 -3.92 4.83 -6.85
C LEU A 133 -2.56 4.52 -6.22
N ARG A 134 -1.48 5.09 -6.76
CA ARG A 134 -0.12 4.93 -6.25
C ARG A 134 0.39 6.28 -5.77
N VAL A 135 0.97 6.28 -4.59
CA VAL A 135 1.65 7.46 -4.02
C VAL A 135 3.13 7.16 -3.90
N SER A 136 3.94 8.00 -4.53
CA SER A 136 5.39 7.87 -4.54
C SER A 136 6.06 9.14 -4.04
N PHE A 137 7.24 9.00 -3.48
CA PHE A 137 8.14 10.09 -3.15
C PHE A 137 8.60 10.78 -4.43
N LYS A 138 8.60 12.12 -4.40
CA LYS A 138 9.06 12.96 -5.50
C LYS A 138 10.30 13.73 -5.03
N PRO A 139 11.51 13.25 -5.35
CA PRO A 139 12.72 13.94 -4.97
C PRO A 139 12.87 15.27 -5.72
N SER A 140 13.56 16.21 -5.10
CA SER A 140 13.84 17.55 -5.64
C SER A 140 15.27 17.71 -6.16
N LYS A 141 16.21 16.89 -5.68
CA LYS A 141 17.66 17.03 -5.93
C LYS A 141 18.22 16.01 -6.92
N LYS A 142 17.71 14.79 -6.91
CA LYS A 142 18.16 13.70 -7.80
C LYS A 142 16.92 12.91 -8.25
N PRO A 143 16.75 12.64 -9.55
CA PRO A 143 15.65 11.81 -10.01
C PRO A 143 15.83 10.38 -9.52
N LEU A 144 14.72 9.71 -9.29
CA LEU A 144 14.70 8.28 -9.07
C LEU A 144 15.21 7.57 -10.33
N THR A 145 15.89 6.44 -10.15
CA THR A 145 16.64 5.74 -11.19
C THR A 145 15.82 4.67 -11.91
N HIS A 146 14.77 4.15 -11.27
CA HIS A 146 13.94 3.10 -11.82
C HIS A 146 12.46 3.26 -11.45
N GLU A 147 11.60 2.62 -12.24
CA GLU A 147 10.17 2.58 -11.96
C GLU A 147 9.90 1.78 -10.68
N GLY A 148 9.05 2.31 -9.81
CA GLY A 148 8.74 1.70 -8.52
C GLY A 148 9.64 2.15 -7.36
N GLU A 149 10.71 2.89 -7.65
CA GLU A 149 11.48 3.57 -6.61
C GLU A 149 10.59 4.63 -5.91
N GLY A 150 10.83 4.85 -4.62
CA GLY A 150 10.16 5.84 -3.79
C GLY A 150 8.69 5.55 -3.49
N VAL A 151 8.14 4.37 -3.84
CA VAL A 151 6.73 4.06 -3.57
C VAL A 151 6.44 4.10 -2.07
N LEU A 152 5.55 4.99 -1.66
CA LEU A 152 5.10 5.13 -0.28
C LEU A 152 3.97 4.13 -0.02
N PHE A 153 2.92 4.13 -0.83
CA PHE A 153 1.84 3.15 -0.74
C PHE A 153 1.07 3.05 -2.05
N ILE A 154 0.29 1.98 -2.17
CA ILE A 154 -0.64 1.75 -3.26
C ILE A 154 -2.01 1.34 -2.71
N ILE A 155 -3.06 1.80 -3.39
CA ILE A 155 -4.44 1.40 -3.18
C ILE A 155 -4.88 0.70 -4.46
N LEU A 156 -5.30 -0.55 -4.36
CA LEU A 156 -5.63 -1.41 -5.49
C LEU A 156 -7.07 -1.89 -5.34
N LYS A 157 -7.84 -1.85 -6.42
CA LYS A 157 -9.12 -2.55 -6.46
C LYS A 157 -8.88 -4.04 -6.23
N LYS A 158 -9.61 -4.62 -5.29
CA LYS A 158 -9.50 -6.05 -4.99
C LYS A 158 -10.21 -6.85 -6.08
N THR A 159 -9.46 -7.68 -6.78
CA THR A 159 -9.96 -8.72 -7.70
C THR A 159 -9.73 -10.11 -7.11
N PRO A 160 -10.44 -11.15 -7.55
CA PRO A 160 -10.23 -12.53 -7.09
C PRO A 160 -8.79 -13.03 -7.28
N ASP A 161 -8.12 -12.49 -8.29
CA ASP A 161 -6.80 -12.87 -8.80
C ASP A 161 -5.68 -11.93 -8.31
N LEU A 162 -6.00 -10.95 -7.47
CA LEU A 162 -5.00 -10.08 -6.84
C LEU A 162 -4.18 -10.87 -5.81
N ASN A 163 -2.88 -11.03 -6.07
CA ASN A 163 -1.95 -11.59 -5.11
C ASN A 163 -1.64 -10.59 -3.99
N GLU A 164 -2.39 -10.65 -2.88
CA GLU A 164 -2.17 -9.76 -1.73
C GLU A 164 -0.79 -9.95 -1.06
N ALA A 165 -0.18 -11.13 -1.19
CA ALA A 165 1.13 -11.40 -0.58
C ALA A 165 2.27 -10.62 -1.27
N ALA A 166 2.02 -10.04 -2.44
CA ALA A 166 2.96 -9.16 -3.12
C ALA A 166 3.06 -7.74 -2.52
N TYR A 167 2.26 -7.44 -1.49
CA TYR A 167 2.17 -6.11 -0.89
C TYR A 167 2.30 -6.19 0.62
N ASP A 168 3.17 -5.35 1.18
CA ASP A 168 3.29 -5.26 2.63
C ASP A 168 2.11 -4.48 3.23
N THR A 169 1.78 -4.79 4.48
CA THR A 169 0.72 -4.08 5.20
C THR A 169 1.26 -2.75 5.70
N VAL A 170 0.64 -1.66 5.23
CA VAL A 170 1.08 -0.30 5.55
C VAL A 170 0.10 0.35 6.51
N GLY A 171 0.43 0.33 7.81
CA GLY A 171 -0.46 0.84 8.85
C GLY A 171 -1.49 -0.19 9.33
N SER A 172 -2.62 0.28 9.86
CA SER A 172 -3.60 -0.58 10.56
C SER A 172 -4.75 -1.09 9.68
N VAL A 173 -4.94 -0.50 8.49
CA VAL A 173 -6.06 -0.82 7.60
C VAL A 173 -5.49 -1.48 6.36
N LYS A 174 -5.80 -2.77 6.16
CA LYS A 174 -5.40 -3.51 4.96
C LYS A 174 -6.44 -3.41 3.85
N HIS A 175 -7.72 -3.30 4.20
CA HIS A 175 -8.81 -3.19 3.23
C HIS A 175 -9.82 -2.12 3.64
N PHE A 176 -10.45 -1.49 2.66
CA PHE A 176 -11.60 -0.62 2.87
C PHE A 176 -12.57 -0.70 1.68
N GLU A 177 -13.78 -0.17 1.86
CA GLU A 177 -14.79 -0.15 0.80
C GLU A 177 -15.11 1.28 0.38
N ALA A 178 -15.26 1.49 -0.93
CA ALA A 178 -15.74 2.72 -1.53
C ALA A 178 -16.56 2.39 -2.78
N LYS A 179 -17.75 3.01 -2.95
CA LYS A 179 -18.68 2.75 -4.07
C LYS A 179 -18.96 1.25 -4.33
N GLY A 180 -19.14 0.47 -3.26
CA GLY A 180 -19.38 -0.98 -3.37
C GLY A 180 -18.19 -1.78 -3.90
N THR A 181 -17.00 -1.18 -3.96
CA THR A 181 -15.74 -1.83 -4.35
C THR A 181 -14.84 -1.95 -3.14
N THR A 182 -14.33 -3.16 -2.90
CA THR A 182 -13.28 -3.39 -1.90
C THR A 182 -11.92 -3.03 -2.48
N TYR A 183 -11.11 -2.31 -1.71
CA TYR A 183 -9.76 -1.94 -2.05
C TYR A 183 -8.77 -2.59 -1.07
N LEU A 184 -7.61 -3.02 -1.58
CA LEU A 184 -6.42 -3.38 -0.82
C LEU A 184 -5.55 -2.13 -0.67
N ILE A 185 -5.04 -1.88 0.54
CA ILE A 185 -3.98 -0.92 0.81
C ILE A 185 -2.69 -1.70 1.04
N GLY A 186 -1.64 -1.35 0.30
CA GLY A 186 -0.36 -2.05 0.33
C GLY A 186 0.84 -1.12 0.20
N GLY A 187 2.02 -1.66 0.48
CA GLY A 187 3.31 -1.00 0.28
C GLY A 187 4.33 -1.88 -0.44
N PRO A 188 5.52 -1.32 -0.73
CA PRO A 188 6.64 -2.12 -1.21
C PRO A 188 7.05 -3.13 -0.12
N LEU A 189 7.49 -4.32 -0.55
CA LEU A 189 8.04 -5.34 0.35
C LEU A 189 9.44 -4.95 0.88
N ASP A 190 10.18 -4.18 0.07
CA ASP A 190 11.55 -3.76 0.37
C ASP A 190 11.68 -2.23 0.49
N PHE A 191 12.85 -1.79 0.95
CA PHE A 191 13.20 -0.37 0.93
C PHE A 191 13.45 0.10 -0.51
N SER A 192 12.48 0.82 -1.06
CA SER A 192 12.46 1.22 -2.47
C SER A 192 13.24 2.51 -2.77
N MET A 193 14.34 2.82 -2.09
CA MET A 193 15.14 4.03 -2.38
C MET A 193 16.63 3.78 -2.16
N GLU A 194 17.49 4.41 -2.94
CA GLU A 194 18.94 4.34 -2.69
C GLU A 194 19.31 4.92 -1.32
N GLU A 195 20.07 4.17 -0.50
CA GLU A 195 20.46 4.59 0.85
C GLU A 195 21.32 5.87 0.88
N ASN A 196 22.07 6.13 -0.20
CA ASN A 196 22.90 7.32 -0.34
C ASN A 196 22.18 8.49 -1.02
N HIS A 197 20.89 8.37 -1.32
CA HIS A 197 20.13 9.44 -1.95
C HIS A 197 20.10 10.68 -1.03
N PRO A 198 20.33 11.91 -1.53
CA PRO A 198 20.42 13.13 -0.71
C PRO A 198 19.13 13.51 0.04
N GLU A 199 18.04 12.79 -0.22
CA GLU A 199 16.70 13.02 0.35
C GLU A 199 16.14 11.75 1.02
N VAL A 200 16.97 10.71 1.21
CA VAL A 200 16.55 9.44 1.83
C VAL A 200 15.95 9.64 3.23
N LYS A 201 16.47 10.61 4.00
CA LYS A 201 15.93 10.95 5.33
C LYS A 201 14.49 11.46 5.25
N LYS A 202 14.20 12.30 4.25
CA LYS A 202 12.85 12.83 4.03
C LYS A 202 11.89 11.71 3.60
N TYR A 203 12.35 10.82 2.74
CA TYR A 203 11.58 9.63 2.38
C TYR A 203 11.26 8.75 3.60
N MET A 204 12.25 8.50 4.46
CA MET A 204 12.06 7.76 5.71
C MET A 204 11.06 8.41 6.67
N GLU A 205 11.07 9.74 6.78
CA GLU A 205 10.06 10.48 7.54
C GLU A 205 8.65 10.24 6.98
N MET A 206 8.48 10.35 5.66
CA MET A 206 7.19 10.09 5.00
C MET A 206 6.73 8.63 5.17
N MET A 207 7.66 7.67 5.11
CA MET A 207 7.37 6.26 5.39
C MET A 207 6.85 6.03 6.81
N LYS A 208 7.36 6.77 7.80
CA LYS A 208 6.86 6.73 9.19
C LYS A 208 5.50 7.41 9.35
N GLU A 209 5.22 8.46 8.58
CA GLU A 209 3.95 9.19 8.63
C GLU A 209 2.81 8.49 7.87
N ARG A 210 3.15 7.60 6.92
CA ARG A 210 2.21 6.85 6.07
C ARG A 210 1.01 6.25 6.81
N PRO A 211 1.14 5.57 7.97
CA PRO A 211 -0.03 5.05 8.70
C PRO A 211 -1.05 6.11 9.08
N ASN A 212 -0.62 7.35 9.36
CA ASN A 212 -1.52 8.44 9.70
C ASN A 212 -2.24 8.99 8.47
N VAL A 213 -1.54 9.07 7.33
CA VAL A 213 -2.15 9.42 6.02
C VAL A 213 -3.27 8.43 5.68
N LEU A 214 -3.02 7.14 5.84
CA LEU A 214 -4.00 6.10 5.46
C LEU A 214 -5.25 6.09 6.35
N LYS A 215 -5.17 6.55 7.60
CA LYS A 215 -6.34 6.73 8.47
C LYS A 215 -7.32 7.81 7.98
N THR A 216 -6.88 8.69 7.09
CA THR A 216 -7.71 9.78 6.57
C THR A 216 -8.57 9.36 5.37
N ILE A 217 -8.38 8.13 4.86
CA ILE A 217 -9.16 7.61 3.74
C ILE A 217 -10.64 7.57 4.13
N LYS A 218 -11.48 8.20 3.30
CA LYS A 218 -12.92 8.26 3.48
C LYS A 218 -13.62 7.97 2.16
N ALA A 219 -14.59 7.07 2.17
CA ALA A 219 -15.45 6.85 1.03
C ALA A 219 -16.30 8.10 0.74
N ILE A 220 -16.42 8.45 -0.54
CA ILE A 220 -17.34 9.47 -1.03
C ILE A 220 -18.71 8.82 -1.13
N LYS A 221 -19.68 9.39 -0.42
CA LYS A 221 -21.09 8.98 -0.48
C LYS A 221 -21.77 9.52 -1.73
#